data_AF-A0A524C8X3-F1
#
_entry.id   AF-A0A524C8X3-F1
#
_cell.length_a   1.000
_cell.length_b   1.000
_cell.length_c   1.000
_cell.angle_alpha   90.00
_cell.angle_beta   90.00
_cell.angle_gamma   90.00
#
_symmetry.space_group_name_H-M   'P 1'
#
loop_
_entity.id
_entity.type
_entity.pdbx_description
1 polymer ?
#
loop_
_entity_poly.entity_id
_entity_poly.type
_entity_poly.pdbx_seq_one_letter_code
_entity_poly.pdbx_strand_id
1 'polypeptide(L)'
;MDFFLKNLRETLSAINKLIEGNVYVVNTKRVRRCNNIKSSNRSKINFIWRSLAFLEEHKILELNGKSNPKTYKILPQEELDIDKFIEKIEEQR
;
A
#
# COMPACT_ATOMS: atom_id res chain seq x y z
N MET A 1 13.52 0.81 -14.07
CA MET A 1 12.73 0.89 -12.82
C MET A 1 12.17 -0.48 -12.54
N ASP A 2 12.41 -1.03 -11.35
CA ASP A 2 11.84 -2.31 -10.93
C ASP A 2 10.30 -2.23 -11.00
N PHE A 3 9.69 -3.18 -11.70
CA PHE A 3 8.24 -3.25 -11.86
C PHE A 3 7.53 -3.33 -10.50
N PHE A 4 8.15 -3.96 -9.50
CA PHE A 4 7.63 -3.98 -8.14
C PHE A 4 7.59 -2.59 -7.51
N LEU A 5 8.69 -1.83 -7.57
CA LEU A 5 8.80 -0.49 -6.97
C LEU A 5 7.78 0.48 -7.57
N LYS A 6 7.52 0.40 -8.88
CA LYS A 6 6.46 1.19 -9.52
C LYS A 6 5.09 0.93 -8.88
N ASN A 7 4.73 -0.34 -8.68
CA ASN A 7 3.45 -0.71 -8.07
C ASN A 7 3.40 -0.41 -6.57
N LEU A 8 4.53 -0.50 -5.87
CA LEU A 8 4.66 -0.11 -4.47
C LEU A 8 4.43 1.39 -4.32
N ARG A 9 5.05 2.21 -5.17
CA ARG A 9 4.87 3.66 -5.23
C ARG A 9 3.40 4.04 -5.47
N GLU A 10 2.75 3.39 -6.43
CA GLU A 10 1.31 3.57 -6.69
C GLU A 10 0.44 3.18 -5.48
N THR A 11 0.86 2.18 -4.70
CA THR A 11 0.15 1.73 -3.49
C THR A 11 0.33 2.71 -2.34
N LEU A 12 1.55 3.21 -2.12
CA LEU A 12 1.87 4.23 -1.12
C LEU A 12 1.16 5.54 -1.42
N SER A 13 1.13 5.99 -2.67
CA SER A 13 0.36 7.18 -3.07
C SER A 13 -1.13 7.03 -2.78
N ALA A 14 -1.70 5.84 -2.99
CA ALA A 14 -3.09 5.59 -2.61
C ALA A 14 -3.29 5.61 -1.09
N ILE A 15 -2.31 5.17 -0.30
CA ILE A 15 -2.35 5.25 1.17
C ILE A 15 -2.29 6.71 1.63
N ASN A 16 -1.40 7.55 1.08
CA ASN A 16 -1.35 8.98 1.43
C ASN A 16 -2.68 9.67 1.14
N LYS A 17 -3.30 9.41 -0.01
CA LYS A 17 -4.66 9.92 -0.32
C LYS A 17 -5.73 9.45 0.68
N LEU A 18 -5.58 8.25 1.26
CA LEU A 18 -6.48 7.79 2.32
C LEU A 18 -6.21 8.55 3.62
N ILE A 19 -4.95 8.82 3.96
CA ILE A 19 -4.55 9.61 5.14
C ILE A 19 -5.09 11.04 5.03
N GLU A 20 -4.93 11.70 3.87
CA GLU A 20 -5.49 13.02 3.56
C GLU A 20 -7.02 13.05 3.78
N GLY A 21 -7.70 11.94 3.48
CA GLY A 21 -9.13 11.75 3.69
C GLY A 21 -9.53 11.33 5.12
N ASN A 22 -8.62 11.34 6.09
CA ASN A 22 -8.81 10.85 7.46
C ASN A 22 -9.20 9.36 7.56
N VAL A 23 -8.75 8.55 6.59
CA VAL A 23 -9.04 7.12 6.51
C VAL A 23 -7.80 6.30 6.87
N TYR A 24 -7.76 5.80 8.10
CA TYR A 24 -6.62 5.03 8.63
C TYR A 24 -6.76 3.50 8.50
N VAL A 25 -7.66 3.04 7.63
CA VAL A 25 -7.85 1.60 7.36
C VAL A 25 -7.75 1.36 5.86
N VAL A 26 -6.88 0.45 5.45
CA VAL A 26 -6.64 0.14 4.05
C VAL A 26 -6.82 -1.35 3.79
N ASN A 27 -7.28 -1.67 2.59
CA ASN A 27 -7.33 -3.03 2.06
C ASN A 27 -7.16 -2.99 0.55
N THR A 28 -6.96 -4.16 -0.07
CA THR A 28 -6.77 -4.27 -1.52
C THR A 28 -7.90 -3.61 -2.31
N LYS A 29 -9.15 -3.72 -1.83
CA LYS A 29 -10.32 -3.12 -2.48
C LYS A 29 -10.28 -1.58 -2.46
N ARG A 30 -9.83 -0.98 -1.36
CA ARG A 30 -9.69 0.47 -1.20
C ARG A 30 -8.59 1.01 -2.10
N VAL A 31 -7.38 0.45 -2.04
CA VAL A 31 -6.27 0.86 -2.93
C VAL A 31 -6.67 0.73 -4.41
N ARG A 32 -7.32 -0.37 -4.79
CA ARG A 32 -7.83 -0.57 -6.15
C ARG A 32 -8.78 0.56 -6.58
N ARG A 33 -9.69 0.99 -5.70
CA ARG A 33 -10.63 2.07 -5.96
C ARG A 33 -9.93 3.42 -6.05
N CYS A 34 -8.98 3.71 -5.15
CA CYS A 34 -8.17 4.94 -5.21
C CYS A 34 -7.40 5.06 -6.53
N ASN A 35 -6.90 3.95 -7.06
CA ASN A 35 -6.14 3.91 -8.31
C ASN A 35 -7.00 3.65 -9.56
N ASN A 36 -8.34 3.66 -9.46
CA ASN A 36 -9.27 3.39 -10.57
C ASN A 36 -8.97 2.09 -11.36
N ILE A 37 -8.46 1.06 -10.69
CA ILE A 37 -8.10 -0.21 -11.31
C ILE A 37 -9.36 -1.08 -11.50
N LYS A 38 -9.62 -1.55 -12.72
CA LYS A 38 -10.74 -2.47 -13.01
C LYS A 38 -10.60 -3.76 -12.21
N SER A 39 -11.71 -4.32 -11.73
CA SER A 39 -11.74 -5.60 -11.00
C SER A 39 -11.25 -6.78 -11.84
N SER A 40 -11.32 -6.68 -13.16
CA SER A 40 -10.79 -7.66 -14.11
C SER A 40 -9.25 -7.65 -14.21
N ASN A 41 -8.57 -6.57 -13.78
CA ASN A 41 -7.11 -6.52 -13.80
C ASN A 41 -6.53 -7.27 -12.60
N ARG A 42 -6.53 -8.61 -12.70
CA ARG A 42 -6.05 -9.51 -11.65
C ARG A 42 -4.56 -9.30 -11.35
N SER A 43 -3.75 -8.97 -12.34
CA SER A 43 -2.32 -8.69 -12.16
C SER A 43 -2.10 -7.50 -11.23
N LYS A 44 -2.71 -6.35 -11.52
CA LYS A 44 -2.60 -5.16 -10.66
C LYS A 44 -3.14 -5.41 -9.25
N ILE A 45 -4.24 -6.15 -9.11
CA ILE A 45 -4.78 -6.53 -7.81
C ILE A 45 -3.77 -7.38 -7.02
N ASN A 46 -3.09 -8.32 -7.68
CA ASN A 46 -2.06 -9.14 -7.05
C ASN A 46 -0.85 -8.29 -6.62
N PHE A 47 -0.44 -7.31 -7.44
CA PHE A 47 0.62 -6.37 -7.04
C PHE A 47 0.25 -5.55 -5.81
N ILE A 48 -0.98 -5.02 -5.75
CA ILE A 48 -1.47 -4.31 -4.56
C ILE A 48 -1.40 -5.21 -3.34
N TRP A 49 -1.84 -6.47 -3.46
CA TRP A 49 -1.79 -7.43 -2.36
C TRP A 49 -0.36 -7.67 -1.87
N ARG A 50 0.59 -7.88 -2.79
CA ARG A 50 2.02 -8.02 -2.47
C ARG A 50 2.59 -6.76 -1.83
N SER A 51 2.25 -5.57 -2.33
CA SER A 51 2.70 -4.31 -1.76
C SER A 51 2.15 -4.09 -0.35
N LEU A 52 0.87 -4.39 -0.09
CA LEU A 52 0.31 -4.29 1.26
C LEU A 52 0.96 -5.26 2.25
N ALA A 53 1.25 -6.50 1.83
CA ALA A 53 1.97 -7.47 2.65
C ALA A 53 3.41 -7.01 2.93
N PHE A 54 4.09 -6.46 1.94
CA PHE A 54 5.43 -5.89 2.12
C PHE A 54 5.42 -4.71 3.12
N LEU A 55 4.43 -3.81 3.02
CA LEU A 55 4.29 -2.69 3.97
C LEU A 55 3.96 -3.16 5.40
N GLU A 56 3.26 -4.29 5.54
CA GLU A 56 3.04 -4.97 6.83
C GLU A 56 4.37 -5.48 7.41
N GLU A 57 5.20 -6.14 6.61
CA GLU A 57 6.52 -6.64 7.01
C GLU A 57 7.45 -5.50 7.47
N HIS A 58 7.38 -4.35 6.80
CA HIS A 58 8.15 -3.15 7.13
C HIS A 58 7.54 -2.29 8.25
N LYS A 59 6.51 -2.77 8.95
CA LYS A 59 5.83 -2.06 10.05
C LYS A 59 5.29 -0.68 9.67
N ILE A 60 4.87 -0.50 8.42
CA ILE A 60 4.10 0.68 7.97
C ILE A 60 2.61 0.44 8.18
N LEU A 61 2.19 -0.81 7.96
CA LEU A 61 0.83 -1.26 8.15
C LEU A 61 0.78 -2.31 9.25
N GLU A 62 -0.30 -2.31 10.02
CA GLU A 62 -0.60 -3.38 10.97
C GLU A 62 -1.86 -4.13 10.56
N LEU A 63 -1.95 -5.43 10.87
CA LEU A 63 -3.19 -6.16 10.65
C LEU A 63 -4.31 -5.61 11.53
N ASN A 64 -5.41 -5.22 10.90
CA ASN A 64 -6.62 -4.81 11.57
C ASN A 64 -7.55 -6.02 11.77
N GLY A 65 -7.16 -6.92 12.68
CA GLY A 65 -7.91 -8.12 13.05
C GLY A 65 -7.88 -9.26 12.01
N LYS A 66 -8.68 -10.31 12.25
CA LYS A 66 -8.80 -11.49 11.38
C LYS A 66 -9.96 -11.31 10.38
N SER A 67 -9.77 -10.44 9.39
CA SER A 67 -10.75 -10.23 8.32
C SER A 67 -10.30 -10.91 7.01
N ASN A 68 -11.25 -11.40 6.23
CA ASN A 68 -11.00 -11.91 4.88
C ASN A 68 -11.91 -11.18 3.89
N PRO A 69 -11.37 -10.35 2.97
CA PRO A 69 -9.95 -10.08 2.70
C PRO A 69 -9.24 -9.29 3.81
N LYS A 70 -7.92 -9.50 3.96
CA LYS A 70 -7.07 -8.83 4.95
C LYS A 70 -7.31 -7.31 4.95
N THR A 71 -7.51 -6.76 6.13
CA THR A 71 -7.56 -5.31 6.37
C THR A 71 -6.36 -4.89 7.19
N TYR A 72 -5.84 -3.72 6.87
CA TYR A 72 -4.68 -3.12 7.49
C TYR A 72 -5.06 -1.81 8.14
N LYS A 73 -4.50 -1.54 9.32
CA LYS A 73 -4.49 -0.22 9.94
C LYS A 73 -3.25 0.51 9.47
N ILE A 74 -3.44 1.72 8.99
CA ILE A 74 -2.34 2.64 8.70
C ILE A 74 -1.86 3.16 10.05
N LEU A 75 -0.59 2.92 10.37
CA LEU A 75 -0.02 3.49 11.58
C LEU A 75 -0.01 5.02 11.44
N PRO A 76 -0.41 5.77 12.49
CA PRO A 76 -0.37 7.22 12.48
C PRO A 76 1.09 7.67 12.52
N GLN A 77 1.72 7.67 11.36
CA GLN A 77 2.88 8.49 11.07
C GLN A 77 2.38 9.67 10.24
N GLU A 78 3.15 10.77 10.29
CA GLU A 78 3.01 11.85 9.31
C GLU A 78 3.04 11.28 7.89
N GLU A 79 2.62 12.10 6.92
CA GLU A 79 2.58 11.74 5.50
C GLU A 79 3.81 10.91 5.09
N LEU A 80 3.59 9.72 4.53
CA LEU A 80 4.70 8.83 4.18
C LEU A 80 5.50 9.51 3.07
N ASP A 81 6.76 9.83 3.36
CA ASP A 81 7.73 10.28 2.36
C ASP A 81 8.07 9.10 1.44
N ILE A 82 7.29 8.99 0.36
CA ILE A 82 7.34 7.86 -0.57
C ILE A 82 8.73 7.74 -1.17
N ASP A 83 9.36 8.86 -1.53
CA ASP A 83 10.64 8.84 -2.23
C ASP A 83 11.74 8.37 -1.28
N LYS A 84 11.81 8.88 -0.03
CA LYS A 84 12.75 8.35 0.98
C LYS A 84 12.53 6.88 1.32
N PHE A 85 11.28 6.43 1.33
CA PHE A 85 10.98 5.01 1.60
C PHE A 85 11.47 4.11 0.48
N ILE A 86 11.29 4.53 -0.79
CA ILE A 86 11.77 3.79 -1.95
C ILE A 86 13.30 3.79 -2.00
N GLU A 87 13.95 4.93 -1.74
CA GLU A 87 15.42 5.02 -1.65
C GLU A 87 15.99 4.03 -0.64
N LYS A 88 15.43 3.98 0.58
CA LYS A 88 15.85 3.00 1.61
C LYS A 88 15.75 1.55 1.15
N ILE A 89 14.75 1.21 0.34
CA ILE A 89 14.57 -0.15 -0.18
C ILE A 89 15.57 -0.44 -1.29
N GLU A 90 15.86 0.55 -2.15
CA GLU A 90 16.87 0.41 -3.20
C GLU A 90 18.27 0.25 -2.61
N GLU A 91 18.58 0.92 -1.50
CA GLU A 91 19.87 0.79 -0.79
C GLU A 91 20.04 -0.55 -0.05
N GLN A 92 18.95 -1.22 0.34
CA GLN A 92 18.98 -2.51 1.05
C GLN A 92 19.15 -3.72 0.10
N ARG A 93 19.26 -3.48 -1.20
CA ARG A 93 19.25 -4.50 -2.24
C ARG A 93 20.62 -4.70 -2.86
#